data_AF-A0A9P3MPJ8-F1
#
_entry.id   AF-A0A9P3MPJ8-F1
#
_cell.length_a   1.000
_cell.length_b   1.000
_cell.length_c   1.000
_cell.angle_alpha   90.00
_cell.angle_beta   90.00
_cell.angle_gamma   90.00
#
_symmetry.space_group_name_H-M   'P 1'
#
loop_
_entity.id
_entity.type
_entity.pdbx_description
1 polymer ?
#
loop_
_entity_poly.entity_id
_entity_poly.type
_entity_poly.pdbx_seq_one_letter_code
_entity_poly.pdbx_strand_id
1 'polypeptide(L)'
;MDDPAYSKGTTLYNSGVADLISSAVNDGNLPYDANGVYFVLGDPKVAQEDDSSYTPTGFCTSYCGWHAYTHDNLELVISFVGNAVTRCPEGCIPPYLNQPGAVPPNGDAGMDGMVSVLAHELAEATSSPFLATWFDAQGEENADICSWSYGDVVSDMATGVQYNLVGKNGAQFLVQANLDPRAGSCAISPIDVSSSIVGDPTVVGTPPSVDVPEEEPPPSPPSFLERLVDFITSLFGF
;
A
#
# COMPACT_ATOMS: atom_id res chain seq x y z
N MET A 1 4.91 -17.11 -4.93
CA MET A 1 5.60 -18.39 -4.65
C MET A 1 5.44 -18.64 -3.17
N ASP A 2 5.02 -19.84 -2.78
CA ASP A 2 4.78 -20.15 -1.37
C ASP A 2 5.96 -20.94 -0.78
N ASP A 3 6.29 -20.70 0.49
CA ASP A 3 7.32 -21.43 1.24
C ASP A 3 6.74 -22.08 2.51
N PRO A 4 5.96 -23.18 2.37
CA PRO A 4 5.34 -23.84 3.51
C PRO A 4 6.36 -24.54 4.44
N ALA A 5 7.61 -24.69 3.99
CA ALA A 5 8.67 -25.32 4.76
C ALA A 5 9.42 -24.32 5.66
N TYR A 6 9.16 -23.02 5.51
CA TYR A 6 9.94 -21.96 6.15
C TYR A 6 11.44 -22.19 5.91
N SER A 7 11.87 -22.16 4.64
CA SER A 7 13.25 -22.47 4.21
C SER A 7 14.33 -21.61 4.91
N LYS A 8 13.96 -20.43 5.41
CA LYS A 8 14.79 -19.53 6.23
C LYS A 8 14.46 -19.57 7.73
N GLY A 9 13.58 -20.48 8.16
CA GLY A 9 13.05 -20.58 9.51
C GLY A 9 11.88 -19.62 9.77
N THR A 10 11.38 -19.63 11.02
CA THR A 10 10.29 -18.73 11.47
C THR A 10 10.81 -17.42 12.06
N THR A 11 12.13 -17.20 12.05
CA THR A 11 12.76 -15.90 12.29
C THR A 11 13.47 -15.53 11.01
N LEU A 12 12.88 -14.62 10.25
CA LEU A 12 13.37 -14.17 8.96
C LEU A 12 14.14 -12.87 9.14
N TYR A 13 15.40 -12.84 8.76
CA TYR A 13 16.16 -11.60 8.83
C TYR A 13 16.07 -10.79 7.53
N ASN A 14 16.46 -9.50 7.56
CA ASN A 14 16.53 -8.63 6.37
C ASN A 14 17.30 -9.29 5.20
N SER A 15 18.46 -9.88 5.49
CA SER A 15 19.27 -10.67 4.56
C SER A 15 18.53 -11.90 4.04
N GLY A 16 17.71 -12.55 4.88
CA GLY A 16 16.85 -13.64 4.48
C GLY A 16 15.79 -13.23 3.47
N VAL A 17 15.21 -12.04 3.59
CA VAL A 17 14.26 -11.47 2.61
C VAL A 17 14.96 -11.26 1.25
N ALA A 18 16.14 -10.62 1.26
CA ALA A 18 16.94 -10.40 0.06
C ALA A 18 17.34 -11.72 -0.62
N ASP A 19 17.75 -12.72 0.16
CA ASP A 19 18.12 -14.05 -0.32
C ASP A 19 16.94 -14.77 -0.99
N LEU A 20 15.75 -14.73 -0.37
CA LEU A 20 14.55 -15.40 -0.91
C LEU A 20 14.20 -14.84 -2.29
N ILE A 21 14.19 -13.50 -2.43
CA ILE A 21 13.88 -12.84 -3.69
C ILE A 21 14.98 -13.10 -4.73
N SER A 22 16.24 -12.91 -4.36
CA SER A 22 17.38 -13.11 -5.28
C SER A 22 17.46 -14.55 -5.77
N SER A 23 17.20 -15.53 -4.90
CA SER A 23 17.14 -16.94 -5.29
C SER A 23 15.97 -17.20 -6.24
N ALA A 24 14.78 -16.68 -5.94
CA ALA A 24 13.62 -16.84 -6.81
C ALA A 24 13.82 -16.24 -8.21
N VAL A 25 14.52 -15.10 -8.33
CA VAL A 25 14.88 -14.49 -9.61
C VAL A 25 15.94 -15.32 -10.34
N ASN A 26 17.02 -15.72 -9.66
CA ASN A 26 18.10 -16.49 -10.26
C ASN A 26 17.67 -17.90 -10.72
N ASP A 27 16.76 -18.53 -9.97
CA ASP A 27 16.20 -19.84 -10.30
C ASP A 27 15.12 -19.77 -11.41
N GLY A 28 14.77 -18.56 -11.85
CA GLY A 28 13.75 -18.32 -12.89
C GLY A 28 12.30 -18.51 -12.41
N ASN A 29 12.08 -18.56 -11.09
CA ASN A 29 10.74 -18.62 -10.50
C ASN A 29 10.05 -17.26 -10.51
N LEU A 30 10.82 -16.17 -10.52
CA LEU A 30 10.36 -14.81 -10.77
C LEU A 30 11.15 -14.20 -11.93
N PRO A 31 10.52 -13.41 -12.81
CA PRO A 31 11.25 -12.68 -13.84
C PRO A 31 12.11 -11.59 -13.20
N TYR A 32 13.30 -11.36 -13.74
CA TYR A 32 14.03 -10.12 -13.48
C TYR A 32 13.34 -8.95 -14.19
N ASP A 33 13.06 -7.89 -13.45
CA ASP A 33 12.53 -6.62 -13.92
C ASP A 33 13.22 -5.49 -13.15
N ALA A 34 13.95 -4.64 -13.88
CA ALA A 34 14.66 -3.50 -13.30
C ALA A 34 13.71 -2.42 -12.74
N ASN A 35 12.41 -2.48 -13.05
CA ASN A 35 11.38 -1.60 -12.49
C ASN A 35 10.42 -2.36 -11.57
N GLY A 36 10.70 -3.64 -11.29
CA GLY A 36 9.87 -4.48 -10.44
C GLY A 36 10.12 -4.20 -8.95
N VAL A 37 9.06 -4.26 -8.16
CA VAL A 37 9.13 -4.34 -6.71
C VAL A 37 8.77 -5.77 -6.28
N TYR A 38 9.64 -6.41 -5.52
CA TYR A 38 9.52 -7.80 -5.13
C TYR A 38 9.16 -7.92 -3.65
N PHE A 39 8.03 -8.55 -3.36
CA PHE A 39 7.53 -8.66 -1.99
C PHE A 39 7.76 -10.06 -1.41
N VAL A 40 8.20 -10.10 -0.16
CA VAL A 40 8.02 -11.26 0.72
C VAL A 40 6.86 -10.96 1.67
N LEU A 41 5.82 -11.79 1.60
CA LEU A 41 4.65 -11.71 2.46
C LEU A 41 4.81 -12.72 3.60
N GLY A 42 4.88 -12.22 4.84
CA GLY A 42 5.13 -13.04 6.01
C GLY A 42 3.90 -13.83 6.45
N ASP A 43 4.08 -15.12 6.74
CA ASP A 43 3.08 -15.93 7.45
C ASP A 43 2.94 -15.47 8.91
N PRO A 44 1.76 -15.61 9.57
CA PRO A 44 1.57 -15.19 10.97
C PRO A 44 2.60 -15.74 11.95
N LYS A 45 3.23 -16.89 11.65
CA LYS A 45 4.25 -17.53 12.49
C LYS A 45 5.66 -16.98 12.27
N VAL A 46 5.92 -16.23 11.20
CA VAL A 46 7.22 -15.61 10.93
C VAL A 46 7.39 -14.33 11.76
N ALA A 47 8.44 -14.31 12.59
CA ALA A 47 9.03 -13.05 13.06
C ALA A 47 9.96 -12.54 11.98
N GLN A 48 10.05 -11.22 11.82
CA GLN A 48 11.02 -10.60 10.95
C GLN A 48 11.88 -9.62 11.75
N GLU A 49 13.20 -9.75 11.64
CA GLU A 49 14.18 -9.04 12.46
C GLU A 49 15.29 -8.39 11.62
N ASP A 50 15.81 -7.27 12.11
CA ASP A 50 16.99 -6.61 11.55
C ASP A 50 18.29 -7.36 11.93
N ASP A 51 19.08 -7.73 10.91
CA ASP A 51 20.39 -8.38 11.07
C ASP A 51 21.44 -7.52 11.77
N SER A 52 21.29 -6.19 11.69
CA SER A 52 22.34 -5.24 12.06
C SER A 52 22.30 -4.81 13.52
N SER A 53 21.24 -5.17 14.26
CA SER A 53 21.01 -4.65 15.60
C SER A 53 21.40 -5.62 16.72
N TYR A 54 22.14 -5.12 17.71
CA TYR A 54 22.40 -5.83 18.97
C TYR A 54 21.13 -5.97 19.83
N THR A 55 20.08 -5.20 19.54
CA THR A 55 18.75 -5.31 20.15
C THR A 55 17.76 -5.66 19.04
N PRO A 56 17.12 -6.84 19.04
CA PRO A 56 16.21 -7.22 17.96
C PRO A 56 15.12 -6.15 17.76
N THR A 57 15.22 -5.41 16.66
CA THR A 57 14.20 -4.53 16.11
C THR A 57 13.62 -5.23 14.91
N GLY A 58 12.34 -5.02 14.63
CA GLY A 58 11.67 -5.83 13.63
C GLY A 58 10.19 -5.61 13.50
N PHE A 59 9.59 -6.48 12.69
CA PHE A 59 8.16 -6.57 12.52
C PHE A 59 7.45 -6.61 13.89
N CYS A 60 6.39 -5.80 14.04
CA CYS A 60 5.64 -5.61 15.28
C CYS A 60 6.32 -4.83 16.41
N THR A 61 7.53 -4.29 16.20
CA THR A 61 8.22 -3.46 17.21
C THR A 61 8.65 -2.11 16.67
N SER A 62 9.02 -2.05 15.40
CA SER A 62 9.47 -0.82 14.73
C SER A 62 8.63 -0.50 13.50
N TYR A 63 8.11 -1.52 12.82
CA TYR A 63 7.40 -1.37 11.56
C TYR A 63 6.46 -2.56 11.31
N CYS A 64 5.57 -2.40 10.33
CA CYS A 64 4.64 -3.42 9.85
C CYS A 64 5.06 -4.03 8.50
N GLY A 65 5.83 -3.26 7.73
CA GLY A 65 6.53 -3.62 6.52
C GLY A 65 7.75 -2.73 6.35
N TRP A 66 8.49 -2.94 5.27
CA TRP A 66 9.53 -2.03 4.81
C TRP A 66 9.83 -2.30 3.35
N HIS A 67 10.42 -1.32 2.66
CA HIS A 67 11.07 -1.52 1.38
C HIS A 67 12.56 -1.15 1.44
N ALA A 68 13.34 -1.78 0.58
CA ALA A 68 14.78 -1.61 0.46
C ALA A 68 15.23 -2.01 -0.94
N TYR A 69 16.54 -2.08 -1.15
CA TYR A 69 17.10 -2.55 -2.41
C TYR A 69 18.34 -3.41 -2.18
N THR A 70 18.60 -4.33 -3.11
CA THR A 70 19.80 -5.18 -3.10
C THR A 70 20.96 -4.49 -3.82
N HIS A 71 22.17 -4.67 -3.31
CA HIS A 71 23.41 -4.14 -3.91
C HIS A 71 24.21 -5.19 -4.71
N ASP A 72 23.70 -6.43 -4.79
CA ASP A 72 24.39 -7.55 -5.44
C ASP A 72 24.33 -7.46 -6.98
N ASN A 73 24.64 -8.56 -7.69
CA ASN A 73 24.70 -8.61 -9.16
C ASN A 73 23.40 -8.16 -9.86
N LEU A 74 22.27 -8.16 -9.15
CA LEU A 74 21.00 -7.61 -9.60
C LEU A 74 20.58 -6.57 -8.56
N GLU A 75 20.46 -5.32 -9.00
CA GLU A 75 19.82 -4.27 -8.23
C GLU A 75 18.30 -4.50 -8.31
N LEU A 76 17.71 -4.96 -7.21
CA LEU A 76 16.29 -5.28 -7.08
C LEU A 76 15.70 -4.41 -5.99
N VAL A 77 14.51 -3.86 -6.23
CA VAL A 77 13.71 -3.22 -5.19
C VAL A 77 12.92 -4.31 -4.48
N ILE A 78 13.09 -4.43 -3.17
CA ILE A 78 12.54 -5.50 -2.37
C ILE A 78 11.71 -4.94 -1.23
N SER A 79 10.72 -5.69 -0.77
CA SER A 79 9.90 -5.31 0.37
C SER A 79 9.50 -6.52 1.19
N PHE A 80 9.32 -6.31 2.49
CA PHE A 80 8.69 -7.25 3.39
C PHE A 80 7.39 -6.66 3.93
N VAL A 81 6.35 -7.48 4.00
CA VAL A 81 5.09 -7.15 4.68
C VAL A 81 4.71 -8.31 5.60
N GLY A 82 4.54 -8.05 6.89
CA GLY A 82 4.25 -9.10 7.88
C GLY A 82 2.76 -9.29 8.15
N ASN A 83 2.33 -10.54 8.35
CA ASN A 83 0.99 -10.83 8.87
C ASN A 83 0.94 -10.66 10.40
N ALA A 84 0.23 -9.64 10.86
CA ALA A 84 0.24 -9.23 12.25
C ALA A 84 -0.78 -9.96 13.14
N VAL A 85 -1.66 -10.79 12.57
CA VAL A 85 -2.88 -11.29 13.24
C VAL A 85 -2.63 -12.02 14.56
N THR A 86 -1.48 -12.70 14.70
CA THR A 86 -1.11 -13.41 15.94
C THR A 86 -0.03 -12.71 16.77
N ARG A 87 0.55 -11.60 16.29
CA ARG A 87 1.72 -10.96 16.93
C ARG A 87 1.42 -9.57 17.48
N CYS A 88 0.88 -8.69 16.65
CA CYS A 88 0.61 -7.31 17.02
C CYS A 88 -0.62 -6.77 16.27
N PRO A 89 -1.79 -7.42 16.40
CA PRO A 89 -2.99 -6.97 15.69
C PRO A 89 -3.28 -5.49 15.97
N GLU A 90 -3.12 -5.04 17.22
CA GLU A 90 -3.32 -3.66 17.64
C GLU A 90 -2.37 -2.63 16.99
N GLY A 91 -1.19 -3.06 16.53
CA GLY A 91 -0.17 -2.17 15.99
C GLY A 91 -0.07 -2.18 14.47
N CYS A 92 -0.38 -3.29 13.82
CA CYS A 92 -0.15 -3.49 12.37
C CYS A 92 -1.38 -3.94 11.58
N ILE A 93 -2.56 -3.91 12.19
CA ILE A 93 -3.86 -4.09 11.51
C ILE A 93 -4.66 -2.81 11.71
N PRO A 94 -5.42 -2.33 10.70
CA PRO A 94 -6.29 -1.17 10.82
C PRO A 94 -7.06 -1.15 12.15
N PRO A 95 -7.01 -0.05 12.94
CA PRO A 95 -7.60 -0.02 14.28
C PRO A 95 -9.08 -0.40 14.36
N TYR A 96 -9.83 -0.20 13.28
CA TYR A 96 -11.22 -0.65 13.16
C TYR A 96 -11.36 -2.18 13.28
N LEU A 97 -10.46 -2.94 12.65
CA LEU A 97 -10.48 -4.41 12.65
C LEU A 97 -10.10 -5.02 14.02
N ASN A 98 -9.55 -4.21 14.91
CA ASN A 98 -9.21 -4.61 16.27
C ASN A 98 -10.35 -4.35 17.27
N GLN A 99 -11.48 -3.80 16.84
CA GLN A 99 -12.62 -3.53 17.73
C GLN A 99 -13.48 -4.79 17.94
N PRO A 100 -14.11 -4.95 19.12
CA PRO A 100 -15.06 -6.03 19.35
C PRO A 100 -16.21 -6.00 18.33
N GLY A 101 -16.39 -7.12 17.62
CA GLY A 101 -17.44 -7.26 16.61
C GLY A 101 -17.11 -6.64 15.25
N ALA A 102 -15.87 -6.19 15.03
CA ALA A 102 -15.40 -5.79 13.72
C ALA A 102 -15.46 -6.96 12.73
N VAL A 103 -15.83 -6.66 11.49
CA VAL A 103 -15.92 -7.63 10.41
C VAL A 103 -14.83 -7.29 9.38
N PRO A 104 -13.81 -8.16 9.21
CA PRO A 104 -12.80 -7.97 8.18
C PRO A 104 -13.43 -7.97 6.79
N PRO A 105 -13.14 -6.97 5.93
CA PRO A 105 -13.68 -6.86 4.59
C PRO A 105 -13.60 -8.15 3.76
N ASN A 106 -12.48 -8.88 3.86
CA ASN A 106 -12.27 -10.13 3.12
C ASN A 106 -12.25 -11.37 4.03
N GLY A 107 -12.79 -11.25 5.25
CA GLY A 107 -12.94 -12.36 6.20
C GLY A 107 -11.64 -12.79 6.92
N ASP A 108 -10.51 -12.15 6.63
CA ASP A 108 -9.22 -12.40 7.29
C ASP A 108 -8.56 -11.06 7.66
N ALA A 109 -8.60 -10.71 8.95
CA ALA A 109 -8.05 -9.46 9.46
C ALA A 109 -6.53 -9.33 9.23
N GLY A 110 -5.80 -10.45 9.22
CA GLY A 110 -4.37 -10.45 8.97
C GLY A 110 -4.08 -10.08 7.53
N MET A 111 -4.78 -10.70 6.59
CA MET A 111 -4.66 -10.37 5.16
C MET A 111 -5.15 -8.95 4.86
N ASP A 112 -6.28 -8.53 5.43
CA ASP A 112 -6.80 -7.16 5.27
C ASP A 112 -5.80 -6.11 5.78
N GLY A 113 -5.15 -6.38 6.92
CA GLY A 113 -4.07 -5.54 7.44
C GLY A 113 -2.84 -5.53 6.52
N MET A 114 -2.42 -6.70 6.03
CA MET A 114 -1.29 -6.81 5.10
C MET A 114 -1.54 -6.04 3.80
N VAL A 115 -2.76 -6.05 3.25
CA VAL A 115 -3.07 -5.29 2.03
C VAL A 115 -2.88 -3.78 2.24
N SER A 116 -3.26 -3.27 3.41
CA SER A 116 -3.05 -1.86 3.76
C SER A 116 -1.56 -1.51 3.85
N VAL A 117 -0.74 -2.37 4.47
CA VAL A 117 0.71 -2.16 4.57
C VAL A 117 1.39 -2.38 3.22
N LEU A 118 0.98 -3.36 2.43
CA LEU A 118 1.51 -3.58 1.08
C LEU A 118 1.30 -2.36 0.19
N ALA A 119 0.14 -1.72 0.28
CA ALA A 119 -0.12 -0.48 -0.45
C ALA A 119 0.79 0.67 -0.02
N HIS A 120 1.07 0.79 1.28
CA HIS A 120 2.03 1.74 1.83
C HIS A 120 3.42 1.51 1.23
N GLU A 121 3.97 0.30 1.42
CA GLU A 121 5.32 -0.03 0.96
C GLU A 121 5.47 0.07 -0.56
N LEU A 122 4.44 -0.31 -1.32
CA LEU A 122 4.49 -0.17 -2.78
C LEU A 122 4.43 1.29 -3.21
N ALA A 123 3.66 2.14 -2.53
CA ALA A 123 3.60 3.56 -2.85
C ALA A 123 4.97 4.22 -2.68
N GLU A 124 5.72 3.83 -1.65
CA GLU A 124 7.07 4.35 -1.36
C GLU A 124 8.13 3.74 -2.27
N ALA A 125 8.13 2.41 -2.44
CA ALA A 125 9.05 1.73 -3.35
C ALA A 125 8.92 2.22 -4.80
N THR A 126 7.73 2.68 -5.22
CA THR A 126 7.54 3.22 -6.57
C THR A 126 7.95 4.69 -6.71
N SER A 127 7.92 5.49 -5.63
CA SER A 127 8.39 6.89 -5.63
C SER A 127 9.88 7.04 -5.32
N SER A 128 10.45 6.16 -4.48
CA SER A 128 11.85 6.17 -4.05
C SER A 128 12.46 4.76 -3.98
N PRO A 129 12.55 4.05 -5.12
CA PRO A 129 12.99 2.64 -5.16
C PRO A 129 14.36 2.36 -4.54
N PHE A 130 15.23 3.36 -4.48
CA PHE A 130 16.59 3.26 -3.96
C PHE A 130 16.85 4.16 -2.74
N LEU A 131 15.77 4.62 -2.09
CA LEU A 131 15.82 5.42 -0.85
C LEU A 131 16.69 6.69 -0.97
N ALA A 132 16.68 7.31 -2.15
CA ALA A 132 17.56 8.44 -2.46
C ALA A 132 16.85 9.80 -2.39
N THR A 133 15.52 9.81 -2.53
CA THR A 133 14.72 11.04 -2.67
C THR A 133 13.32 10.86 -2.08
N TRP A 134 12.48 11.91 -2.16
CA TRP A 134 11.05 11.85 -1.83
C TRP A 134 10.69 11.71 -0.35
N PHE A 135 11.53 12.29 0.50
CA PHE A 135 11.28 12.43 1.94
C PHE A 135 10.90 13.88 2.28
N ASP A 136 10.08 14.06 3.31
CA ASP A 136 9.86 15.36 3.93
C ASP A 136 11.04 15.80 4.82
N ALA A 137 10.86 16.89 5.57
CA ALA A 137 11.89 17.41 6.47
C ALA A 137 12.10 16.55 7.73
N GLN A 138 11.20 15.62 8.03
CA GLN A 138 11.27 14.67 9.14
C GLN A 138 11.90 13.34 8.69
N GLY A 139 11.98 13.10 7.38
CA GLY A 139 12.50 11.86 6.81
C GLY A 139 11.39 10.86 6.46
N GLU A 140 10.13 11.30 6.44
CA GLU A 140 8.98 10.47 6.13
C GLU A 140 8.74 10.48 4.61
N GLU A 141 8.45 9.32 4.02
CA GLU A 141 8.00 9.22 2.63
C GLU A 141 6.51 9.55 2.47
N ASN A 142 5.99 9.46 1.25
CA ASN A 142 4.61 9.82 0.93
C ASN A 142 3.55 8.99 1.65
N ALA A 143 3.78 7.69 1.87
CA ALA A 143 2.82 6.86 2.58
C ALA A 143 2.99 6.98 4.09
N ASP A 144 4.23 7.13 4.59
CA ASP A 144 4.54 7.46 5.97
C ASP A 144 3.79 8.69 6.49
N ILE A 145 3.80 9.79 5.74
CA ILE A 145 3.07 11.03 6.06
C ILE A 145 1.57 10.78 6.28
N CYS A 146 1.02 9.76 5.62
CA CYS A 146 -0.38 9.40 5.64
C CYS A 146 -0.67 8.09 6.39
N SER A 147 0.33 7.57 7.12
CA SER A 147 0.20 6.32 7.84
C SER A 147 -0.99 6.37 8.80
N TRP A 148 -1.76 5.28 8.81
CA TRP A 148 -2.99 5.07 9.58
C TRP A 148 -4.14 6.05 9.27
N SER A 149 -4.03 6.86 8.22
CA SER A 149 -5.14 7.68 7.71
C SER A 149 -5.86 6.94 6.60
N TYR A 150 -7.19 6.81 6.69
CA TYR A 150 -7.98 6.00 5.74
C TYR A 150 -8.85 6.84 4.80
N GLY A 151 -8.76 8.17 4.87
CA GLY A 151 -9.59 9.07 4.06
C GLY A 151 -11.09 8.82 4.28
N ASP A 152 -11.84 8.82 3.18
CA ASP A 152 -13.29 8.58 3.20
C ASP A 152 -13.59 7.07 3.33
N VAL A 153 -13.98 6.67 4.55
CA VAL A 153 -14.35 5.28 4.87
C VAL A 153 -15.87 5.11 4.76
N VAL A 154 -16.28 4.11 3.97
CA VAL A 154 -17.66 3.65 3.86
C VAL A 154 -17.91 2.57 4.91
N SER A 155 -19.05 2.64 5.59
CA SER A 155 -19.54 1.58 6.47
C SER A 155 -20.76 0.90 5.85
N ASP A 156 -20.66 -0.39 5.56
CA ASP A 156 -21.79 -1.19 5.10
C ASP A 156 -22.78 -1.39 6.26
N MET A 157 -23.99 -0.85 6.14
CA MET A 157 -24.99 -0.89 7.21
C MET A 157 -25.57 -2.28 7.48
N ALA A 158 -25.45 -3.21 6.54
CA ALA A 158 -25.99 -4.56 6.68
C ALA A 158 -24.98 -5.51 7.33
N THR A 159 -23.70 -5.37 6.99
CA THR A 159 -22.63 -6.26 7.47
C THR A 159 -21.76 -5.64 8.55
N GLY A 160 -21.75 -4.30 8.66
CA GLY A 160 -20.88 -3.54 9.54
C GLY A 160 -19.47 -3.32 9.00
N VAL A 161 -19.10 -3.91 7.86
CA VAL A 161 -17.78 -3.82 7.23
C VAL A 161 -17.42 -2.36 6.92
N GLN A 162 -16.16 -1.99 7.15
CA GLN A 162 -15.61 -0.70 6.77
C GLN A 162 -14.54 -0.84 5.69
N TYR A 163 -14.64 -0.03 4.64
CA TYR A 163 -13.73 -0.05 3.50
C TYR A 163 -13.67 1.33 2.85
N ASN A 164 -12.59 1.61 2.11
CA ASN A 164 -12.43 2.84 1.32
C ASN A 164 -12.09 2.55 -0.15
N LEU A 165 -11.88 1.27 -0.50
CA LEU A 165 -11.64 0.81 -1.85
C LEU A 165 -12.47 -0.44 -2.13
N VAL A 166 -12.89 -0.58 -3.39
CA VAL A 166 -13.54 -1.79 -3.91
C VAL A 166 -12.74 -2.24 -5.12
N GLY A 167 -12.15 -3.43 -5.03
CA GLY A 167 -11.47 -4.08 -6.13
C GLY A 167 -12.43 -4.89 -7.00
N LYS A 168 -11.85 -5.66 -7.93
CA LYS A 168 -12.57 -6.64 -8.75
C LYS A 168 -13.43 -7.58 -7.90
N ASN A 169 -14.48 -8.13 -8.52
CA ASN A 169 -15.45 -9.05 -7.90
C ASN A 169 -16.20 -8.49 -6.68
N GLY A 170 -16.03 -7.20 -6.34
CA GLY A 170 -16.63 -6.59 -5.16
C GLY A 170 -15.83 -6.80 -3.88
N ALA A 171 -14.57 -7.25 -3.98
CA ALA A 171 -13.67 -7.32 -2.84
C ALA A 171 -13.47 -5.93 -2.23
N GLN A 172 -13.65 -5.82 -0.91
CA GLN A 172 -13.61 -4.55 -0.19
C GLN A 172 -12.29 -4.43 0.54
N PHE A 173 -11.68 -3.25 0.56
CA PHE A 173 -10.39 -3.05 1.22
C PHE A 173 -10.39 -1.76 2.03
N LEU A 174 -9.67 -1.79 3.16
CA LEU A 174 -9.42 -0.63 4.00
C LEU A 174 -7.93 -0.32 3.97
N VAL A 175 -7.53 0.60 3.10
CA VAL A 175 -6.13 0.89 2.76
C VAL A 175 -5.74 2.28 3.25
N GLN A 176 -4.51 2.44 3.76
CA GLN A 176 -4.00 3.75 4.13
C GLN A 176 -3.95 4.69 2.91
N ALA A 177 -4.27 5.95 3.13
CA ALA A 177 -4.16 7.01 2.14
C ALA A 177 -2.69 7.26 1.80
N ASN A 178 -2.46 7.88 0.65
CA ASN A 178 -1.13 8.34 0.24
C ASN A 178 -1.13 9.87 0.14
N LEU A 179 0.03 10.50 0.30
CA LEU A 179 0.14 11.94 0.10
C LEU A 179 -0.16 12.28 -1.37
N ASP A 180 -1.19 13.12 -1.59
CA ASP A 180 -1.37 13.79 -2.87
C ASP A 180 -0.51 15.07 -2.88
N PRO A 181 0.59 15.12 -3.64
CA PRO A 181 1.48 16.27 -3.64
C PRO A 181 0.85 17.53 -4.28
N ARG A 182 -0.26 17.39 -5.03
CA ARG A 182 -0.98 18.53 -5.62
C ARG A 182 -1.89 19.20 -4.60
N ALA A 183 -2.54 18.38 -3.76
CA ALA A 183 -3.42 18.86 -2.71
C ALA A 183 -2.68 19.19 -1.40
N GLY A 184 -1.51 18.59 -1.19
CA GLY A 184 -0.77 18.70 0.08
C GLY A 184 -1.49 17.99 1.23
N SER A 185 -2.27 16.95 0.92
CA SER A 185 -3.08 16.21 1.89
C SER A 185 -3.16 14.73 1.53
N CYS A 186 -3.46 13.90 2.53
CA CYS A 186 -3.67 12.46 2.34
C CYS A 186 -4.98 12.18 1.60
N ALA A 187 -4.91 11.34 0.57
CA ALA A 187 -6.08 10.94 -0.22
C ALA A 187 -5.98 9.48 -0.70
N ILE A 188 -7.14 8.86 -0.92
CA ILE A 188 -7.25 7.51 -1.52
C ILE A 188 -7.16 7.58 -3.05
N SER A 189 -7.61 8.69 -3.63
CA SER A 189 -7.50 9.01 -5.04
C SER A 189 -7.00 10.46 -5.20
N PRO A 190 -6.32 10.79 -6.33
CA PRO A 190 -5.90 12.15 -6.59
C PRO A 190 -7.08 13.12 -6.50
N ILE A 191 -6.92 14.19 -5.73
CA ILE A 191 -7.95 15.22 -5.57
C ILE A 191 -7.87 16.15 -6.78
N ASP A 192 -8.97 16.28 -7.52
CA ASP A 192 -9.04 17.24 -8.63
C ASP A 192 -9.18 18.68 -8.12
N VAL A 193 -8.03 19.30 -7.85
CA VAL A 193 -7.93 20.72 -7.47
C VAL A 193 -8.26 21.69 -8.62
N SER A 194 -8.44 21.22 -9.87
CA SER A 194 -8.85 22.07 -11.00
C SER A 194 -10.28 22.58 -10.84
N SER A 195 -11.14 21.79 -10.21
CA SER A 195 -12.54 22.16 -9.93
C SER A 195 -12.67 23.26 -8.86
N SER A 196 -11.61 23.52 -8.08
CA SER A 196 -11.60 24.53 -7.01
C SER A 196 -11.14 25.91 -7.48
N ILE A 197 -10.65 26.04 -8.72
CA ILE A 197 -10.28 27.32 -9.33
C ILE A 197 -11.45 27.88 -10.14
N VAL A 198 -12.65 27.95 -9.55
CA VAL A 198 -13.75 28.77 -10.10
C VAL A 198 -13.54 30.20 -9.62
N GLY A 199 -12.53 30.85 -10.20
CA GLY A 199 -12.24 32.25 -10.06
C GLY A 199 -11.80 32.79 -11.40
N ASP A 200 -12.72 32.77 -12.37
CA ASP A 200 -12.51 33.35 -13.70
C ASP A 200 -12.03 34.81 -13.55
N PRO A 201 -10.82 35.17 -14.01
CA PRO A 201 -10.37 36.56 -13.99
C PRO A 201 -11.16 37.33 -15.05
N THR A 202 -12.32 37.85 -14.67
CA THR A 202 -13.14 38.86 -15.33
C THR A 202 -12.70 39.21 -16.76
N VAL A 203 -13.08 38.37 -17.74
CA VAL A 203 -13.00 38.76 -19.14
C VAL A 203 -14.25 39.59 -19.44
N VAL A 204 -14.06 40.91 -19.49
CA VAL A 204 -15.10 41.85 -19.90
C VAL A 204 -15.37 41.66 -21.39
N GLY A 205 -16.45 40.93 -21.70
CA GLY A 205 -17.18 40.99 -22.96
C GLY A 205 -17.12 39.73 -23.82
N THR A 206 -18.21 38.95 -23.81
CA THR A 206 -18.52 37.96 -24.86
C THR A 206 -20.03 37.99 -25.20
N PRO A 207 -20.40 37.65 -26.46
CA PRO A 207 -21.77 37.77 -26.99
C PRO A 207 -22.71 36.68 -26.43
N PRO A 208 -24.03 36.72 -26.70
CA PRO A 208 -25.00 35.83 -26.05
C PRO A 208 -24.69 34.35 -26.32
N SER A 209 -24.80 33.57 -25.25
CA SER A 209 -24.53 32.13 -25.18
C SER A 209 -25.42 31.33 -26.11
N VAL A 210 -24.81 30.45 -26.89
CA VAL A 210 -25.48 29.28 -27.46
C VAL A 210 -25.39 28.20 -26.39
N ASP A 211 -26.53 27.75 -25.89
CA ASP A 211 -26.61 26.63 -24.94
C ASP A 211 -26.14 25.34 -25.64
N VAL A 212 -24.84 25.08 -25.58
CA VAL A 212 -24.29 23.75 -25.85
C VAL A 212 -24.42 22.98 -24.54
N PRO A 213 -25.07 21.80 -24.52
CA PRO A 213 -25.09 20.95 -23.34
C PRO A 213 -23.63 20.65 -22.96
N GLU A 214 -23.23 20.97 -21.73
CA GLU A 214 -21.94 20.51 -21.20
C GLU A 214 -21.98 18.98 -21.21
N GLU A 215 -21.20 18.38 -22.11
CA GLU A 215 -20.94 16.95 -22.09
C GLU A 215 -20.16 16.67 -20.80
N GLU A 216 -20.69 15.79 -19.94
CA GLU A 216 -20.00 15.47 -18.69
C GLU A 216 -18.57 15.00 -19.00
N PRO A 217 -17.57 15.52 -18.29
CA PRO A 217 -16.19 15.15 -18.55
C PRO A 217 -16.03 13.63 -18.41
N PRO A 218 -15.17 13.01 -19.23
CA PRO A 218 -14.92 11.58 -19.13
C PRO A 218 -14.45 11.22 -17.72
N PRO A 219 -14.83 10.05 -17.19
CA PRO A 219 -14.43 9.65 -15.84
C PRO A 219 -12.91 9.67 -15.71
N SER A 220 -12.42 10.13 -14.56
CA SER A 220 -11.00 10.14 -14.26
C SER A 220 -10.41 8.72 -14.32
N PRO A 221 -9.19 8.54 -14.82
CA PRO A 221 -8.53 7.24 -14.79
C PRO A 221 -8.37 6.77 -13.33
N PRO A 222 -8.37 5.45 -13.09
CA PRO A 222 -8.27 4.93 -11.74
C PRO A 222 -6.92 5.28 -11.11
N SER A 223 -6.95 5.57 -9.82
CA SER A 223 -5.80 5.91 -8.99
C SER A 223 -4.82 4.74 -8.89
N PHE A 224 -3.62 5.02 -8.38
CA PHE A 224 -2.64 3.98 -8.06
C PHE A 224 -3.20 2.94 -7.09
N LEU A 225 -3.87 3.38 -6.02
CA LEU A 225 -4.45 2.48 -5.01
C LEU A 225 -5.61 1.65 -5.56
N GLU A 226 -6.44 2.22 -6.44
CA GLU A 226 -7.51 1.49 -7.13
C GLU A 226 -6.95 0.38 -8.04
N ARG A 227 -5.91 0.69 -8.81
CA ARG A 227 -5.22 -0.31 -9.65
C ARG A 227 -4.55 -1.40 -8.81
N LEU A 228 -4.02 -1.03 -7.65
CA LEU A 228 -3.40 -1.96 -6.73
C LEU A 228 -4.42 -2.96 -6.17
N VAL A 229 -5.56 -2.50 -5.64
CA VAL A 229 -6.55 -3.42 -5.08
C VAL A 229 -7.13 -4.35 -6.15
N ASP A 230 -7.24 -3.89 -7.40
CA ASP A 230 -7.60 -4.73 -8.54
C ASP A 230 -6.56 -5.82 -8.83
N PHE A 231 -5.28 -5.47 -8.73
CA PHE A 231 -4.18 -6.42 -8.86
C PHE A 231 -4.17 -7.43 -7.72
N ILE A 232 -4.30 -6.97 -6.47
CA ILE A 232 -4.37 -7.80 -5.26
C ILE A 232 -5.54 -8.78 -5.34
N THR A 233 -6.74 -8.31 -5.73
CA THR A 233 -7.89 -9.19 -5.94
C THR A 233 -7.57 -10.30 -6.95
N SER A 234 -6.87 -9.95 -8.03
CA SER A 234 -6.49 -10.92 -9.07
C SER A 234 -5.45 -11.94 -8.57
N LEU A 235 -4.57 -11.53 -7.64
CA LEU A 235 -3.54 -12.40 -7.06
C LEU A 235 -4.08 -13.37 -6.01
N PHE A 236 -4.93 -12.87 -5.09
CA PHE A 236 -5.41 -13.63 -3.95
C PHE A 236 -6.77 -14.31 -4.19
N GLY A 237 -7.43 -14.01 -5.31
CA GLY A 237 -8.67 -14.67 -5.71
C GLY A 237 -9.86 -14.31 -4.82
N PHE A 238 -9.91 -13.06 -4.34
CA PHE A 238 -11.08 -12.49 -3.68
C PHE A 238 -12.29 -12.38 -4.63
#